data_AF-A0A7R7IFK8-F1
#
_entry.id   AF-A0A7R7IFK8-F1
#
_cell.length_a   1.000
_cell.length_b   1.000
_cell.length_c   1.000
_cell.angle_alpha   90.00
_cell.angle_beta   90.00
_cell.angle_gamma   90.00
#
_symmetry.space_group_name_H-M   'P 1'
#
loop_
_entity.id
_entity.type
_entity.pdbx_description
1 polymer ?
#
loop_
_entity_poly.entity_id
_entity_poly.type
_entity_poly.pdbx_seq_one_letter_code
_entity_poly.pdbx_strand_id
1 'polypeptide(L)'
;MEQENKLQNDISLRRKQEIREHQILSPFASFSDQSLGRDYFEDACDIRTIYQRDRDRILHSKAFRRLKHKTQVFLAPEGDHYRTRLTHTLEVAQTARTLARALTLNEDLTEAIALGHDLGHTPFGHAGERALNDICEEGFKHHLQSIRVVELLEKHGCGLNLTSEVRDGIENHQTSGMPKTLEGKLVQLSDKIAYINHDIDDAIRGKIITEEDIPREYTNILGINSRERLNTLVHDIVYHSDGKDDIHMSEHIHSAMIHLRKYMFQSVYTNPVAKSQERKAEDLVKYLFTFYKKNINKLPEEYQYMIKVKGELIDRVVCDYIAGMTDRYAITQFKELMIPTSWGIY
;
A
#
# COMPACT_ATOMS: atom_id res chain seq x y z
N MET A 1 40.01 23.45 16.18
CA MET A 1 40.14 22.10 16.79
C MET A 1 39.41 21.92 18.12
N GLU A 2 39.77 22.57 19.24
CA GLU A 2 39.12 22.29 20.54
C GLU A 2 37.69 22.87 20.67
N GLN A 3 37.40 24.00 20.02
CA GLN A 3 36.04 24.56 19.91
C GLN A 3 35.16 23.85 18.89
N GLU A 4 35.73 23.35 17.78
CA GLU A 4 35.00 22.53 16.80
C GLU A 4 34.61 21.16 17.38
N ASN A 5 35.51 20.52 18.14
CA ASN A 5 35.20 19.28 18.86
C ASN A 5 34.16 19.47 19.98
N LYS A 6 34.07 20.65 20.58
CA LYS A 6 33.00 20.98 21.55
C LYS A 6 31.64 21.17 20.88
N LEU A 7 31.57 21.80 19.70
CA LEU A 7 30.32 21.92 18.94
C LEU A 7 29.82 20.57 18.41
N GLN A 8 30.73 19.66 18.05
CA GLN A 8 30.36 18.34 17.49
C GLN A 8 29.72 17.39 18.52
N ASN A 9 29.91 17.68 19.82
CA ASN A 9 29.31 16.94 20.93
C ASN A 9 27.90 17.41 21.32
N ASP A 10 27.42 18.55 20.82
CA ASP A 10 26.10 19.12 21.16
C ASP A 10 25.03 18.91 20.06
N ILE A 11 25.39 18.16 19.02
CA ILE A 11 24.50 17.85 17.90
C ILE A 11 23.70 16.57 18.22
N SER A 12 22.38 16.63 18.09
CA SER A 12 21.49 15.49 18.32
C SER A 12 21.82 14.27 17.44
N LEU A 13 21.46 13.07 17.89
CA LEU A 13 21.66 11.84 17.11
C LEU A 13 20.92 11.87 15.77
N ARG A 14 19.76 12.53 15.72
CA ARG A 14 19.04 12.83 14.49
C ARG A 14 19.91 13.65 13.53
N ARG A 15 20.44 14.78 13.99
CA ARG A 15 21.22 15.69 13.12
C ARG A 15 22.53 15.05 12.65
N LYS A 16 23.14 14.16 13.46
CA LYS A 16 24.28 13.33 13.02
C LYS A 16 23.90 12.37 11.88
N GLN A 17 22.68 11.81 11.88
CA GLN A 17 22.18 10.99 10.77
C GLN A 17 21.92 11.84 9.52
N GLU A 18 21.26 12.99 9.65
CA GLU A 18 21.01 13.92 8.54
C GLU A 18 22.32 14.35 7.85
N ILE A 19 23.37 14.68 8.63
CA ILE A 19 24.69 14.99 8.07
C ILE A 19 25.29 13.80 7.31
N ARG A 20 25.08 12.57 7.80
CA ARG A 20 25.57 11.36 7.13
C ARG A 20 24.82 11.11 5.82
N GLU A 21 23.52 11.39 5.75
CA GLU A 21 22.74 11.29 4.51
C GLU A 21 23.44 12.06 3.38
N HIS A 22 23.84 13.31 3.63
CA HIS A 22 24.60 14.15 2.66
C HIS A 22 25.97 13.59 2.25
N GLN A 23 26.53 12.65 3.00
CA GLN A 23 27.83 12.03 2.70
C GLN A 23 27.70 10.74 1.89
N ILE A 24 26.57 10.03 2.02
CA ILE A 24 26.41 8.67 1.50
C ILE A 24 25.34 8.53 0.43
N LEU A 25 24.33 9.43 0.43
CA LEU A 25 23.24 9.35 -0.51
C LEU A 25 23.59 10.04 -1.83
N SER A 26 22.95 9.57 -2.90
CA SER A 26 22.94 10.24 -4.19
C SER A 26 22.48 11.70 -4.03
N PRO A 27 23.03 12.65 -4.82
CA PRO A 27 22.55 14.04 -4.81
C PRO A 27 21.08 14.17 -5.25
N PHE A 28 20.52 13.14 -5.89
CA PHE A 28 19.12 13.08 -6.30
C PHE A 28 18.20 12.42 -5.26
N ALA A 29 18.75 11.94 -4.13
CA ALA A 29 17.98 11.37 -3.05
C ALA A 29 17.21 12.44 -2.26
N SER A 30 16.14 12.02 -1.60
CA SER A 30 15.39 12.90 -0.71
C SER A 30 16.07 12.96 0.67
N PHE A 31 16.69 14.10 1.00
CA PHE A 31 17.34 14.29 2.31
C PHE A 31 16.31 14.60 3.40
N SER A 32 16.49 14.01 4.59
CA SER A 32 15.58 14.18 5.73
C SER A 32 15.52 15.64 6.21
N ASP A 33 16.63 16.38 6.14
CA ASP A 33 16.72 17.77 6.59
C ASP A 33 16.33 18.80 5.52
N GLN A 34 16.04 18.34 4.30
CA GLN A 34 15.50 19.14 3.20
C GLN A 34 14.03 18.82 2.91
N SER A 35 13.38 18.05 3.79
CA SER A 35 11.95 17.75 3.67
C SER A 35 11.13 19.03 3.68
N LEU A 36 10.07 19.06 2.85
CA LEU A 36 9.05 20.11 2.86
C LEU A 36 8.22 20.08 4.16
N GLY A 37 8.36 19.05 4.98
CA GLY A 37 7.81 18.97 6.31
C GLY A 37 6.39 18.41 6.37
N ARG A 38 5.68 18.80 7.42
CA ARG A 38 4.35 18.30 7.82
C ARG A 38 3.36 19.45 7.84
N ASP A 39 2.07 19.16 7.73
CA ASP A 39 1.02 20.19 7.81
C ASP A 39 0.95 20.82 9.20
N TYR A 40 1.10 20.01 10.24
CA TYR A 40 1.13 20.49 11.62
C TYR A 40 2.54 20.42 12.17
N PHE A 41 3.00 21.53 12.75
CA PHE A 41 4.30 21.62 13.39
C PHE A 41 4.39 20.63 14.58
N GLU A 42 5.53 19.96 14.66
CA GLU A 42 5.90 19.10 15.78
C GLU A 42 7.39 19.24 16.04
N ASP A 43 7.80 19.23 17.32
CA ASP A 43 9.21 19.24 17.68
C ASP A 43 9.93 18.04 17.06
N ALA A 44 11.12 18.31 16.54
CA ALA A 44 11.93 17.29 15.88
C ALA A 44 12.55 16.34 16.92
N CYS A 45 12.49 15.03 16.67
CA CYS A 45 13.02 14.00 17.57
C CYS A 45 14.54 14.12 17.69
N ASP A 46 15.09 13.99 18.88
CA ASP A 46 16.53 13.98 19.14
C ASP A 46 17.27 12.78 18.53
N ILE A 47 16.56 11.67 18.26
CA ILE A 47 17.14 10.41 17.75
C ILE A 47 16.76 10.15 16.29
N ARG A 48 15.48 10.20 15.93
CA ARG A 48 14.97 9.71 14.64
C ARG A 48 14.83 10.83 13.61
N THR A 49 15.18 10.54 12.36
CA THR A 49 14.93 11.42 11.21
C THR A 49 13.43 11.55 10.92
N ILE A 50 13.07 12.52 10.08
CA ILE A 50 11.67 12.81 9.79
C ILE A 50 10.95 11.63 9.13
N TYR A 51 11.62 10.90 8.23
CA TYR A 51 11.07 9.73 7.54
C TYR A 51 11.02 8.48 8.42
N GLN A 52 12.00 8.29 9.32
CA GLN A 52 11.94 7.22 10.33
C GLN A 52 10.70 7.37 11.23
N ARG A 53 10.36 8.60 11.61
CA ARG A 53 9.13 8.87 12.38
C ARG A 53 7.87 8.51 11.59
N ASP A 54 7.86 8.72 10.29
CA ASP A 54 6.70 8.40 9.43
C ASP A 54 6.50 6.91 9.28
N ARG A 55 7.59 6.18 8.99
CA ARG A 55 7.58 4.73 9.00
C ARG A 55 6.99 4.19 10.30
N ASP A 56 7.47 4.69 11.44
CA ASP A 56 7.03 4.21 12.75
C ASP A 56 5.55 4.53 13.01
N ARG A 57 5.06 5.70 12.57
CA ARG A 57 3.63 6.08 12.67
C ARG A 57 2.75 5.14 11.85
N ILE A 58 3.15 4.84 10.61
CA ILE A 58 2.44 3.93 9.72
C ILE A 58 2.40 2.53 10.34
N LEU A 59 3.55 2.01 10.76
CA LEU A 59 3.68 0.67 11.33
C LEU A 59 2.78 0.45 12.56
N HIS A 60 2.60 1.47 13.39
CA HIS A 60 1.76 1.41 14.59
C HIS A 60 0.29 1.77 14.37
N SER A 61 -0.10 2.17 13.16
CA SER A 61 -1.49 2.54 12.84
C SER A 61 -2.44 1.35 12.92
N LYS A 62 -3.74 1.62 13.15
CA LYS A 62 -4.75 0.55 13.14
C LYS A 62 -4.92 0.00 11.73
N ALA A 63 -4.91 0.86 10.71
CA ALA A 63 -5.01 0.51 9.30
C ALA A 63 -3.92 -0.49 8.87
N PHE A 64 -2.65 -0.26 9.23
CA PHE A 64 -1.56 -1.17 8.90
C PHE A 64 -1.76 -2.56 9.52
N ARG A 65 -2.16 -2.62 10.80
CA ARG A 65 -2.45 -3.91 11.46
C ARG A 65 -3.58 -4.70 10.79
N ARG A 66 -4.57 -4.00 10.21
CA ARG A 66 -5.70 -4.62 9.52
C ARG A 66 -5.30 -5.27 8.19
N LEU A 67 -4.18 -4.87 7.58
CA LEU A 67 -3.67 -5.49 6.35
C LEU A 67 -3.42 -7.00 6.52
N LYS A 68 -3.11 -7.46 7.74
CA LYS A 68 -2.99 -8.89 8.08
C LYS A 68 -4.27 -9.68 7.82
N HIS A 69 -5.42 -9.02 7.86
CA HIS A 69 -6.74 -9.65 7.78
C HIS A 69 -7.52 -9.19 6.54
N LYS A 70 -6.80 -8.77 5.49
CA LYS A 70 -7.32 -8.44 4.17
C LYS A 70 -6.65 -9.32 3.12
N THR A 71 -7.44 -9.95 2.26
CA THR A 71 -6.97 -10.72 1.12
C THR A 71 -6.32 -9.83 0.06
N GLN A 72 -5.27 -10.35 -0.59
CA GLN A 72 -4.64 -9.71 -1.75
C GLN A 72 -5.39 -10.06 -3.04
N VAL A 73 -5.19 -11.28 -3.55
CA VAL A 73 -5.70 -11.73 -4.87
C VAL A 73 -6.93 -12.64 -4.76
N PHE A 74 -6.85 -13.70 -3.95
CA PHE A 74 -7.93 -14.69 -3.84
C PHE A 74 -8.76 -14.49 -2.57
N LEU A 75 -10.09 -14.51 -2.73
CA LEU A 75 -11.02 -14.39 -1.61
C LEU A 75 -11.05 -15.69 -0.80
N ALA A 76 -10.53 -15.60 0.43
CA ALA A 76 -10.57 -16.66 1.45
C ALA A 76 -10.37 -18.10 0.94
N PRO A 77 -9.29 -18.38 0.19
CA PRO A 77 -8.97 -19.77 -0.14
C PRO A 77 -8.61 -20.53 1.15
N GLU A 78 -9.12 -21.76 1.29
CA GLU A 78 -8.76 -22.62 2.41
C GLU A 78 -7.27 -22.99 2.33
N GLY A 79 -6.46 -22.49 3.27
CA GLY A 79 -5.04 -22.79 3.39
C GLY A 79 -4.24 -21.67 4.07
N ASP A 80 -3.27 -22.04 4.92
CA ASP A 80 -2.50 -21.10 5.77
C ASP A 80 -1.47 -20.25 5.02
N HIS A 81 -1.28 -20.51 3.72
CA HIS A 81 -0.16 -19.96 2.95
C HIS A 81 -0.57 -18.94 1.87
N TYR A 82 -1.82 -18.49 1.86
CA TYR A 82 -2.22 -17.43 0.92
C TYR A 82 -1.79 -16.05 1.41
N ARG A 83 -1.36 -15.20 0.48
CA ARG A 83 -0.86 -13.87 0.80
C ARG A 83 -1.98 -12.96 1.27
N THR A 84 -1.65 -12.20 2.32
CA THR A 84 -2.47 -11.09 2.80
C THR A 84 -1.92 -9.79 2.21
N ARG A 85 -2.66 -8.70 2.35
CA ARG A 85 -2.11 -7.38 2.01
C ARG A 85 -0.83 -7.07 2.78
N LEU A 86 -0.75 -7.50 4.05
CA LEU A 86 0.45 -7.27 4.85
C LEU A 86 1.68 -7.96 4.25
N THR A 87 1.58 -9.21 3.80
CA THR A 87 2.72 -9.90 3.18
C THR A 87 3.13 -9.23 1.87
N HIS A 88 2.16 -8.81 1.03
CA HIS A 88 2.41 -8.03 -0.18
C HIS A 88 3.17 -6.73 0.15
N THR A 89 2.65 -5.94 1.10
CA THR A 89 3.27 -4.69 1.55
C THR A 89 4.72 -4.89 2.03
N LEU A 90 5.00 -5.96 2.78
CA LEU A 90 6.35 -6.27 3.27
C LEU A 90 7.31 -6.63 2.13
N GLU A 91 6.83 -7.28 1.09
CA GLU A 91 7.64 -7.65 -0.07
C GLU A 91 7.92 -6.47 -0.99
N VAL A 92 6.94 -5.60 -1.18
CA VAL A 92 7.12 -4.29 -1.83
C VAL A 92 8.18 -3.48 -1.07
N ALA A 93 8.06 -3.40 0.25
CA ALA A 93 9.04 -2.71 1.08
C ALA A 93 10.45 -3.33 0.97
N GLN A 94 10.57 -4.66 0.99
CA GLN A 94 11.86 -5.33 0.85
C GLN A 94 12.51 -5.08 -0.52
N THR A 95 11.75 -5.17 -1.60
CA THR A 95 12.23 -4.91 -2.96
C THR A 95 12.63 -3.44 -3.12
N ALA A 96 11.77 -2.51 -2.69
CA ALA A 96 12.00 -1.08 -2.81
C ALA A 96 13.23 -0.63 -1.99
N ARG A 97 13.41 -1.15 -0.77
CA ARG A 97 14.59 -0.88 0.06
C ARG A 97 15.87 -1.45 -0.56
N THR A 98 15.79 -2.60 -1.21
CA THR A 98 16.94 -3.19 -1.93
C THR A 98 17.38 -2.28 -3.07
N LEU A 99 16.43 -1.80 -3.88
CA LEU A 99 16.69 -0.84 -4.95
C LEU A 99 17.22 0.50 -4.41
N ALA A 100 16.58 1.04 -3.37
CA ALA A 100 16.98 2.32 -2.78
C ALA A 100 18.42 2.26 -2.25
N ARG A 101 18.77 1.17 -1.56
CA ARG A 101 20.13 0.96 -1.05
C ARG A 101 21.16 0.83 -2.17
N ALA A 102 20.84 0.09 -3.23
CA ALA A 102 21.73 -0.09 -4.37
C ALA A 102 21.96 1.23 -5.13
N LEU A 103 20.94 2.09 -5.20
CA LEU A 103 21.00 3.40 -5.86
C LEU A 103 21.38 4.55 -4.91
N THR A 104 21.74 4.25 -3.66
CA THR A 104 22.06 5.25 -2.62
C THR A 104 20.96 6.30 -2.40
N LEU A 105 19.70 5.90 -2.48
CA LEU A 105 18.52 6.72 -2.18
C LEU A 105 18.09 6.58 -0.72
N ASN A 106 17.15 7.42 -0.27
CA ASN A 106 16.70 7.39 1.12
C ASN A 106 15.84 6.15 1.42
N GLU A 107 16.45 5.21 2.15
CA GLU A 107 15.80 3.93 2.49
C GLU A 107 14.60 4.10 3.44
N ASP A 108 14.68 5.03 4.40
CA ASP A 108 13.62 5.27 5.37
C ASP A 108 12.38 5.92 4.71
N LEU A 109 12.58 6.84 3.75
CA LEU A 109 11.49 7.38 2.94
C LEU A 109 10.84 6.30 2.07
N THR A 110 11.67 5.54 1.34
CA THR A 110 11.22 4.42 0.51
C THR A 110 10.39 3.43 1.32
N GLU A 111 10.86 3.03 2.50
CA GLU A 111 10.15 2.12 3.39
C GLU A 111 8.84 2.72 3.91
N ALA A 112 8.83 3.98 4.34
CA ALA A 112 7.62 4.65 4.81
C ALA A 112 6.52 4.69 3.72
N ILE A 113 6.89 5.04 2.48
CA ILE A 113 5.95 5.04 1.34
C ILE A 113 5.44 3.61 1.10
N ALA A 114 6.34 2.62 1.04
CA ALA A 114 5.99 1.23 0.79
C ALA A 114 5.05 0.68 1.87
N LEU A 115 5.25 0.97 3.15
CA LEU A 115 4.34 0.53 4.20
C LEU A 115 2.98 1.24 4.17
N GLY A 116 2.92 2.44 3.60
CA GLY A 116 1.73 3.29 3.57
C GLY A 116 0.84 3.13 2.33
N HIS A 117 1.36 2.64 1.20
CA HIS A 117 0.66 2.68 -0.09
C HIS A 117 -0.73 2.00 -0.07
N ASP A 118 -0.83 0.90 0.70
CA ASP A 118 -1.97 -0.01 0.68
C ASP A 118 -2.96 0.15 1.85
N LEU A 119 -2.79 1.18 2.70
CA LEU A 119 -3.59 1.38 3.91
C LEU A 119 -5.10 1.54 3.65
N GLY A 120 -5.46 2.13 2.50
CA GLY A 120 -6.82 2.46 2.11
C GLY A 120 -7.59 1.35 1.39
N HIS A 121 -6.98 0.18 1.16
CA HIS A 121 -7.67 -0.90 0.46
C HIS A 121 -8.89 -1.38 1.22
N THR A 122 -9.96 -1.69 0.51
CA THR A 122 -11.20 -2.25 1.06
C THR A 122 -11.01 -3.69 1.54
N PRO A 123 -11.94 -4.21 2.38
CA PRO A 123 -12.10 -5.65 2.49
C PRO A 123 -12.33 -6.27 1.10
N PHE A 124 -11.89 -7.50 0.90
CA PHE A 124 -12.02 -8.26 -0.36
C PHE A 124 -11.25 -7.65 -1.55
N GLY A 125 -10.25 -6.81 -1.29
CA GLY A 125 -9.36 -6.25 -2.31
C GLY A 125 -10.12 -5.51 -3.41
N HIS A 126 -9.80 -5.79 -4.68
CA HIS A 126 -10.38 -5.08 -5.82
C HIS A 126 -11.90 -5.26 -5.96
N ALA A 127 -12.48 -6.35 -5.47
CA ALA A 127 -13.92 -6.53 -5.45
C ALA A 127 -14.61 -5.48 -4.56
N GLY A 128 -14.09 -5.27 -3.34
CA GLY A 128 -14.61 -4.23 -2.45
C GLY A 128 -14.43 -2.82 -3.02
N GLU A 129 -13.31 -2.57 -3.71
CA GLU A 129 -13.04 -1.28 -4.34
C GLU A 129 -14.03 -0.98 -5.47
N ARG A 130 -14.27 -1.94 -6.38
CA ARG A 130 -15.30 -1.81 -7.42
C ARG A 130 -16.67 -1.58 -6.80
N ALA A 131 -17.02 -2.36 -5.77
CA ALA A 131 -18.31 -2.23 -5.11
C ALA A 131 -18.54 -0.84 -4.50
N LEU A 132 -17.54 -0.28 -3.79
CA LEU A 132 -17.64 1.07 -3.25
C LEU A 132 -17.61 2.14 -4.35
N ASN A 133 -16.81 1.96 -5.39
CA ASN A 133 -16.72 2.91 -6.49
C ASN A 133 -18.04 3.01 -7.27
N ASP A 134 -18.76 1.90 -7.42
CA ASP A 134 -20.06 1.86 -8.10
C ASP A 134 -21.18 2.59 -7.35
N ILE A 135 -21.13 2.61 -6.02
CA ILE A 135 -22.24 3.06 -5.16
C ILE A 135 -21.99 4.38 -4.44
N CYS A 136 -20.73 4.75 -4.25
CA CYS A 136 -20.34 6.04 -3.69
C CYS A 136 -20.49 7.11 -4.77
N GLU A 137 -21.23 8.18 -4.49
CA GLU A 137 -21.49 9.26 -5.46
C GLU A 137 -20.20 9.90 -6.00
N GLU A 138 -19.20 10.07 -5.13
CA GLU A 138 -17.88 10.61 -5.48
C GLU A 138 -16.90 9.55 -6.01
N GLY A 139 -17.32 8.29 -6.12
CA GLY A 139 -16.47 7.15 -6.40
C GLY A 139 -15.51 6.78 -5.27
N PHE A 140 -14.69 5.77 -5.53
CA PHE A 140 -13.73 5.22 -4.57
C PHE A 140 -12.45 4.74 -5.27
N LYS A 141 -11.30 5.13 -4.72
CA LYS A 141 -9.98 4.65 -5.16
C LYS A 141 -9.11 4.38 -3.94
N HIS A 142 -8.50 3.21 -3.88
CA HIS A 142 -7.74 2.78 -2.70
C HIS A 142 -6.57 3.72 -2.33
N HIS A 143 -5.84 4.27 -3.31
CA HIS A 143 -4.72 5.19 -3.06
C HIS A 143 -5.18 6.51 -2.43
N LEU A 144 -6.29 7.09 -2.90
CA LEU A 144 -6.89 8.28 -2.28
C LEU A 144 -7.41 7.96 -0.87
N GLN A 145 -7.94 6.75 -0.69
CA GLN A 145 -8.34 6.29 0.64
C GLN A 145 -7.13 6.13 1.57
N SER A 146 -5.97 5.68 1.08
CA SER A 146 -4.73 5.61 1.87
C SER A 146 -4.33 7.00 2.37
N ILE A 147 -4.44 8.02 1.52
CA ILE A 147 -4.22 9.43 1.92
C ILE A 147 -5.22 9.86 2.98
N ARG A 148 -6.51 9.62 2.76
CA ARG A 148 -7.55 9.93 3.75
C ARG A 148 -7.33 9.23 5.09
N VAL A 149 -6.82 7.99 5.08
CA VAL A 149 -6.44 7.27 6.30
C VAL A 149 -5.35 8.01 7.08
N VAL A 150 -4.27 8.40 6.40
CA VAL A 150 -3.12 9.03 7.06
C VAL A 150 -3.31 10.51 7.36
N GLU A 151 -4.24 11.19 6.72
CA GLU A 151 -4.53 12.61 6.96
C GLU A 151 -5.68 12.83 7.94
N LEU A 152 -6.69 11.96 7.91
CA LEU A 152 -7.95 12.22 8.61
C LEU A 152 -8.39 11.07 9.52
N LEU A 153 -8.36 9.81 9.09
CA LEU A 153 -9.08 8.74 9.82
C LEU A 153 -8.31 8.19 11.02
N GLU A 154 -7.00 8.04 10.92
CA GLU A 154 -6.19 7.53 12.03
C GLU A 154 -6.20 8.48 13.23
N LYS A 155 -5.84 7.93 14.40
CA LYS A 155 -5.84 8.66 15.69
C LYS A 155 -7.15 9.41 16.00
N HIS A 156 -8.29 8.74 15.77
CA HIS A 156 -9.62 9.27 16.11
C HIS A 156 -9.96 10.59 15.38
N GLY A 157 -9.62 10.69 14.10
CA GLY A 157 -9.97 11.87 13.32
C GLY A 157 -8.85 12.92 13.19
N CYS A 158 -7.64 12.63 13.68
CA CYS A 158 -6.51 13.57 13.71
C CYS A 158 -5.43 13.25 12.65
N GLY A 159 -5.50 12.08 12.01
CA GLY A 159 -4.47 11.62 11.08
C GLY A 159 -3.14 11.26 11.76
N LEU A 160 -2.17 10.91 10.93
CA LEU A 160 -0.80 10.60 11.30
C LEU A 160 0.14 11.80 11.12
N ASN A 161 -0.28 12.87 10.45
CA ASN A 161 0.52 14.06 10.16
C ASN A 161 1.88 13.70 9.52
N LEU A 162 1.85 12.89 8.46
CA LEU A 162 3.05 12.43 7.73
C LEU A 162 3.67 13.58 6.92
N THR A 163 4.92 13.43 6.50
CA THR A 163 5.56 14.39 5.62
C THR A 163 4.93 14.38 4.23
N SER A 164 5.08 15.47 3.49
CA SER A 164 4.54 15.57 2.13
C SER A 164 5.13 14.55 1.16
N GLU A 165 6.39 14.16 1.32
CA GLU A 165 7.06 13.19 0.45
C GLU A 165 6.46 11.79 0.62
N VAL A 166 6.18 11.39 1.88
CA VAL A 166 5.52 10.11 2.17
C VAL A 166 4.11 10.11 1.60
N ARG A 167 3.35 11.19 1.80
CA ARG A 167 1.99 11.32 1.24
C ARG A 167 2.00 11.30 -0.29
N ASP A 168 2.88 12.06 -0.93
CA ASP A 168 3.03 12.09 -2.39
C ASP A 168 3.33 10.69 -2.95
N GLY A 169 4.24 9.95 -2.32
CA GLY A 169 4.55 8.57 -2.69
C GLY A 169 3.36 7.63 -2.53
N ILE A 170 2.61 7.74 -1.42
CA ILE A 170 1.40 6.93 -1.18
C ILE A 170 0.31 7.24 -2.21
N GLU A 171 0.10 8.51 -2.56
CA GLU A 171 -0.93 8.90 -3.53
C GLU A 171 -0.59 8.43 -4.95
N ASN A 172 0.68 8.59 -5.34
CA ASN A 172 1.14 8.42 -6.72
C ASN A 172 1.77 7.06 -7.03
N HIS A 173 1.74 6.09 -6.11
CA HIS A 173 2.34 4.77 -6.33
C HIS A 173 1.69 3.98 -7.48
N GLN A 174 0.48 4.34 -7.94
CA GLN A 174 -0.18 3.68 -9.05
C GLN A 174 0.48 4.00 -10.39
N THR A 175 0.27 3.15 -11.41
CA THR A 175 0.84 3.35 -12.76
C THR A 175 0.45 4.68 -13.42
N SER A 176 -0.71 5.24 -13.09
CA SER A 176 -1.16 6.54 -13.59
C SER A 176 -0.61 7.74 -12.82
N GLY A 177 -0.03 7.51 -11.64
CA GLY A 177 0.58 8.53 -10.81
C GLY A 177 2.02 8.81 -11.19
N MET A 178 2.54 9.94 -10.72
CA MET A 178 3.93 10.34 -10.94
C MET A 178 4.52 10.83 -9.63
N PRO A 179 5.14 9.93 -8.83
CA PRO A 179 5.79 10.32 -7.59
C PRO A 179 6.88 11.36 -7.87
N LYS A 180 6.97 12.37 -6.98
CA LYS A 180 7.95 13.46 -7.11
C LYS A 180 9.36 13.03 -6.77
N THR A 181 9.49 12.04 -5.88
CA THR A 181 10.78 11.54 -5.40
C THR A 181 11.19 10.26 -6.13
N LEU A 182 12.49 10.01 -6.25
CA LEU A 182 13.01 8.75 -6.79
C LEU A 182 12.61 7.57 -5.91
N GLU A 183 12.58 7.78 -4.59
CA GLU A 183 12.08 6.81 -3.61
C GLU A 183 10.62 6.41 -3.89
N GLY A 184 9.76 7.37 -4.21
CA GLY A 184 8.37 7.09 -4.60
C GLY A 184 8.26 6.32 -5.91
N LYS A 185 9.10 6.66 -6.91
CA LYS A 185 9.18 5.91 -8.19
C LYS A 185 9.65 4.47 -7.96
N LEU A 186 10.59 4.25 -7.05
CA LEU A 186 11.01 2.90 -6.67
C LEU A 186 9.88 2.09 -6.04
N VAL A 187 9.06 2.70 -5.17
CA VAL A 187 7.89 2.00 -4.61
C VAL A 187 6.86 1.68 -5.69
N GLN A 188 6.55 2.63 -6.57
CA GLN A 188 5.66 2.40 -7.72
C GLN A 188 6.13 1.21 -8.57
N LEU A 189 7.44 1.10 -8.82
CA LEU A 189 8.00 0.00 -9.61
C LEU A 189 8.00 -1.32 -8.82
N SER A 190 8.36 -1.28 -7.53
CA SER A 190 8.41 -2.44 -6.65
C SER A 190 7.04 -3.08 -6.45
N ASP A 191 5.98 -2.28 -6.38
CA ASP A 191 4.60 -2.77 -6.34
C ASP A 191 4.24 -3.61 -7.58
N LYS A 192 4.66 -3.15 -8.77
CA LYS A 192 4.47 -3.90 -10.03
C LYS A 192 5.27 -5.21 -10.04
N ILE A 193 6.49 -5.19 -9.52
CA ILE A 193 7.37 -6.38 -9.43
C ILE A 193 6.77 -7.40 -8.48
N ALA A 194 6.31 -6.96 -7.30
CA ALA A 194 5.68 -7.82 -6.31
C ALA A 194 4.40 -8.46 -6.88
N TYR A 195 3.56 -7.66 -7.52
CA TYR A 195 2.35 -8.13 -8.20
C TYR A 195 2.65 -9.26 -9.19
N ILE A 196 3.64 -9.10 -10.08
CA ILE A 196 3.96 -10.13 -11.07
C ILE A 196 4.42 -11.42 -10.40
N ASN A 197 5.37 -11.36 -9.46
CA ASN A 197 5.93 -12.58 -8.88
C ASN A 197 4.90 -13.33 -8.03
N HIS A 198 4.11 -12.60 -7.26
CA HIS A 198 3.30 -13.20 -6.21
C HIS A 198 1.95 -13.64 -6.72
N ASP A 199 1.38 -12.93 -7.69
CA ASP A 199 0.18 -13.37 -8.38
C ASP A 199 0.45 -14.63 -9.19
N ILE A 200 1.65 -14.76 -9.78
CA ILE A 200 2.07 -16.00 -10.45
C ILE A 200 2.09 -17.15 -9.42
N ASP A 201 2.78 -16.96 -8.29
CA ASP A 201 2.87 -17.98 -7.25
C ASP A 201 1.49 -18.39 -6.71
N ASP A 202 0.62 -17.41 -6.42
CA ASP A 202 -0.72 -17.65 -5.88
C ASP A 202 -1.64 -18.28 -6.93
N ALA A 203 -1.52 -17.91 -8.21
CA ALA A 203 -2.30 -18.52 -9.29
C ALA A 203 -1.87 -19.97 -9.57
N ILE A 204 -0.57 -20.27 -9.49
CA ILE A 204 -0.06 -21.64 -9.56
C ILE A 204 -0.57 -22.47 -8.38
N ARG A 205 -0.49 -21.91 -7.16
CA ARG A 205 -1.01 -22.57 -5.95
C ARG A 205 -2.51 -22.82 -6.01
N GLY A 206 -3.26 -21.85 -6.54
CA GLY A 206 -4.70 -21.97 -6.82
C GLY A 206 -5.05 -22.91 -7.98
N LYS A 207 -4.04 -23.53 -8.63
CA LYS A 207 -4.21 -24.41 -9.80
C LYS A 207 -4.94 -23.73 -10.97
N ILE A 208 -4.76 -22.42 -11.10
CA ILE A 208 -5.36 -21.61 -12.18
C ILE A 208 -4.48 -21.66 -13.42
N ILE A 209 -3.16 -21.59 -13.21
CA ILE A 209 -2.13 -21.74 -14.24
C ILE A 209 -1.02 -22.66 -13.71
N THR A 210 -0.14 -23.08 -14.60
CA THR A 210 1.13 -23.76 -14.32
C THR A 210 2.30 -22.88 -14.78
N GLU A 211 3.52 -23.19 -14.36
CA GLU A 211 4.71 -22.48 -14.86
C GLU A 211 4.86 -22.58 -16.38
N GLU A 212 4.41 -23.70 -16.97
CA GLU A 212 4.47 -23.96 -18.41
C GLU A 212 3.47 -23.11 -19.21
N ASP A 213 2.41 -22.63 -18.57
CA ASP A 213 1.41 -21.76 -19.20
C ASP A 213 1.94 -20.34 -19.41
N ILE A 214 3.03 -19.94 -18.73
CA ILE A 214 3.60 -18.60 -18.84
C ILE A 214 4.36 -18.50 -20.17
N PRO A 215 4.04 -17.52 -21.05
CA PRO A 215 4.66 -17.43 -22.37
C PRO A 215 6.19 -17.36 -22.32
N ARG A 216 6.85 -18.24 -23.09
CA ARG A 216 8.32 -18.31 -23.18
C ARG A 216 8.97 -17.01 -23.63
N GLU A 217 8.25 -16.20 -24.42
CA GLU A 217 8.72 -14.87 -24.83
C GLU A 217 9.01 -13.95 -23.63
N TYR A 218 8.30 -14.10 -22.51
CA TYR A 218 8.54 -13.30 -21.29
C TYR A 218 9.49 -14.02 -20.34
N THR A 219 9.36 -15.34 -20.15
CA THR A 219 10.21 -16.08 -19.21
C THR A 219 11.65 -16.22 -19.69
N ASN A 220 11.91 -16.22 -21.00
CA ASN A 220 13.27 -16.16 -21.54
C ASN A 220 13.98 -14.83 -21.26
N ILE A 221 13.20 -13.75 -21.07
CA ILE A 221 13.73 -12.40 -20.81
C ILE A 221 13.84 -12.16 -19.32
N LEU A 222 12.77 -12.40 -18.58
CA LEU A 222 12.68 -12.07 -17.16
C LEU A 222 13.23 -13.18 -16.28
N GLY A 223 12.99 -14.44 -16.62
CA GLY A 223 13.32 -15.61 -15.81
C GLY A 223 12.15 -16.59 -15.69
N ILE A 224 12.47 -17.86 -15.48
CA ILE A 224 11.45 -18.93 -15.44
C ILE A 224 10.73 -18.99 -14.09
N ASN A 225 11.43 -18.67 -13.01
CA ASN A 225 10.90 -18.68 -11.64
C ASN A 225 10.94 -17.29 -11.01
N SER A 226 10.24 -17.14 -9.87
CA SER A 226 10.09 -15.85 -9.18
C SER A 226 11.42 -15.27 -8.68
N ARG A 227 12.40 -16.13 -8.35
CA ARG A 227 13.76 -15.68 -7.97
C ARG A 227 14.50 -15.06 -9.15
N GLU A 228 14.54 -15.76 -10.29
CA GLU A 228 15.21 -15.26 -11.50
C GLU A 228 14.57 -13.96 -12.00
N ARG A 229 13.23 -13.91 -12.05
CA ARG A 229 12.50 -12.69 -12.42
C ARG A 229 12.86 -11.50 -11.55
N LEU A 230 12.79 -11.68 -10.23
CA LEU A 230 13.15 -10.62 -9.30
C LEU A 230 14.61 -10.18 -9.50
N ASN A 231 15.54 -11.13 -9.66
CA ASN A 231 16.94 -10.84 -9.87
C ASN A 231 17.17 -10.02 -11.15
N THR A 232 16.60 -10.45 -12.28
CA THR A 232 16.71 -9.75 -13.56
C THR A 232 16.18 -8.32 -13.46
N LEU A 233 14.98 -8.15 -12.90
CA LEU A 233 14.33 -6.84 -12.76
C LEU A 233 15.16 -5.92 -11.87
N VAL A 234 15.60 -6.40 -10.70
CA VAL A 234 16.41 -5.60 -9.77
C VAL A 234 17.73 -5.18 -10.39
N HIS A 235 18.46 -6.11 -11.03
CA HIS A 235 19.74 -5.80 -11.68
C HIS A 235 19.57 -4.80 -12.82
N ASP A 236 18.56 -4.97 -13.67
CA ASP A 236 18.33 -4.07 -14.81
C ASP A 236 17.99 -2.65 -14.35
N ILE A 237 17.12 -2.51 -13.34
CA ILE A 237 16.76 -1.21 -12.77
C ILE A 237 17.98 -0.52 -12.18
N VAL A 238 18.77 -1.22 -11.36
CA VAL A 238 19.95 -0.64 -10.73
C VAL A 238 20.95 -0.19 -11.79
N TYR A 239 21.28 -1.05 -12.76
CA TYR A 239 22.26 -0.75 -13.80
C TYR A 239 21.84 0.45 -14.66
N HIS A 240 20.55 0.60 -14.94
CA HIS A 240 20.06 1.70 -15.79
C HIS A 240 19.70 2.96 -15.02
N SER A 241 19.65 2.95 -13.68
CA SER A 241 19.30 4.12 -12.86
C SER A 241 20.47 4.68 -12.06
N ASP A 242 21.57 3.91 -11.90
CA ASP A 242 22.71 4.35 -11.11
C ASP A 242 23.32 5.67 -11.64
N GLY A 243 23.54 6.61 -10.72
CA GLY A 243 24.05 7.96 -11.02
C GLY A 243 23.12 8.88 -11.83
N LYS A 244 21.84 8.53 -12.01
CA LYS A 244 20.87 9.33 -12.79
C LYS A 244 19.85 10.05 -11.91
N ASP A 245 19.21 11.06 -12.49
CA ASP A 245 18.14 11.86 -11.88
C ASP A 245 16.74 11.24 -12.06
N ASP A 246 16.67 10.00 -12.58
CA ASP A 246 15.43 9.23 -12.70
C ASP A 246 15.66 7.70 -12.63
N ILE A 247 14.58 6.96 -12.38
CA ILE A 247 14.53 5.50 -12.35
C ILE A 247 14.20 4.97 -13.75
N HIS A 248 15.09 4.16 -14.29
CA HIS A 248 14.96 3.58 -15.61
C HIS A 248 15.10 2.06 -15.60
N MET A 249 14.48 1.46 -16.60
CA MET A 249 14.59 0.05 -16.96
C MET A 249 14.90 0.00 -18.46
N SER A 250 15.64 -1.01 -18.91
CA SER A 250 15.85 -1.20 -20.33
C SER A 250 14.53 -1.49 -21.04
N GLU A 251 14.41 -1.05 -22.30
CA GLU A 251 13.15 -1.15 -23.06
C GLU A 251 12.65 -2.60 -23.17
N HIS A 252 13.57 -3.54 -23.37
CA HIS A 252 13.23 -4.96 -23.51
C HIS A 252 12.70 -5.59 -22.21
N ILE A 253 13.32 -5.31 -21.05
CA ILE A 253 12.84 -5.78 -19.74
C ILE A 253 11.49 -5.10 -19.41
N HIS A 254 11.38 -3.79 -19.63
CA HIS A 254 10.15 -3.05 -19.37
C HIS A 254 8.99 -3.57 -20.20
N SER A 255 9.21 -3.79 -21.50
CA SER A 255 8.22 -4.37 -22.40
C SER A 255 7.80 -5.77 -21.93
N ALA A 256 8.75 -6.65 -21.61
CA ALA A 256 8.44 -7.99 -21.11
C ALA A 256 7.63 -7.96 -19.81
N MET A 257 7.98 -7.07 -18.88
CA MET A 257 7.27 -6.90 -17.60
C MET A 257 5.80 -6.48 -17.82
N ILE A 258 5.57 -5.47 -18.67
CA ILE A 258 4.22 -4.96 -18.97
C ILE A 258 3.36 -6.03 -19.66
N HIS A 259 3.92 -6.75 -20.63
CA HIS A 259 3.19 -7.78 -21.36
C HIS A 259 2.91 -9.02 -20.49
N LEU A 260 3.85 -9.43 -19.62
CA LEU A 260 3.61 -10.49 -18.65
C LEU A 260 2.49 -10.10 -17.68
N ARG A 261 2.48 -8.86 -17.18
CA ARG A 261 1.40 -8.38 -16.31
C ARG A 261 0.04 -8.39 -17.03
N LYS A 262 0.01 -8.01 -18.31
CA LYS A 262 -1.20 -8.06 -19.14
C LYS A 262 -1.68 -9.50 -19.34
N TYR A 263 -0.78 -10.44 -19.61
CA TYR A 263 -1.08 -11.86 -19.68
C TYR A 263 -1.68 -12.38 -18.37
N MET A 264 -1.03 -12.08 -17.24
CA MET A 264 -1.51 -12.49 -15.91
C MET A 264 -2.90 -11.94 -15.60
N PHE A 265 -3.16 -10.69 -15.96
CA PHE A 265 -4.50 -10.10 -15.84
C PHE A 265 -5.54 -10.89 -16.64
N GLN A 266 -5.23 -11.28 -17.87
CA GLN A 266 -6.14 -12.05 -18.71
C GLN A 266 -6.32 -13.48 -18.21
N SER A 267 -5.25 -14.18 -17.83
CA SER A 267 -5.29 -15.61 -17.50
C SER A 267 -5.80 -15.90 -16.09
N VAL A 268 -5.53 -15.02 -15.11
CA VAL A 268 -5.86 -15.26 -13.69
C VAL A 268 -7.15 -14.55 -13.29
N TYR A 269 -7.26 -13.26 -13.60
CA TYR A 269 -8.35 -12.41 -13.10
C TYR A 269 -9.66 -12.56 -13.89
N THR A 270 -9.63 -13.22 -15.06
CA THR A 270 -10.86 -13.53 -15.81
C THR A 270 -11.42 -14.93 -15.51
N ASN A 271 -10.72 -15.73 -14.68
CA ASN A 271 -11.12 -17.11 -14.41
C ASN A 271 -12.51 -17.17 -13.72
N PRO A 272 -13.47 -17.99 -14.22
CA PRO A 272 -14.82 -18.09 -13.68
C PRO A 272 -14.89 -18.45 -12.19
N VAL A 273 -13.96 -19.28 -11.70
CA VAL A 273 -13.93 -19.71 -10.30
C VAL A 273 -13.64 -18.51 -9.39
N ALA A 274 -12.61 -17.73 -9.72
CA ALA A 274 -12.25 -16.51 -8.98
C ALA A 274 -13.40 -15.48 -9.00
N LYS A 275 -14.01 -15.24 -10.18
CA LYS A 275 -15.11 -14.28 -10.34
C LYS A 275 -16.38 -14.63 -9.56
N SER A 276 -16.65 -15.91 -9.33
CA SER A 276 -17.88 -16.34 -8.64
C SER A 276 -17.94 -15.85 -7.18
N GLN A 277 -16.79 -15.77 -6.50
CA GLN A 277 -16.70 -15.26 -5.14
C GLN A 277 -16.64 -13.73 -5.10
N GLU A 278 -16.02 -13.10 -6.10
CA GLU A 278 -15.96 -11.64 -6.20
C GLU A 278 -17.35 -11.00 -6.22
N ARG A 279 -18.30 -11.56 -6.98
CA ARG A 279 -19.68 -11.05 -7.00
C ARG A 279 -20.34 -11.06 -5.61
N LYS A 280 -20.15 -12.13 -4.84
CA LYS A 280 -20.70 -12.22 -3.48
C LYS A 280 -20.07 -11.18 -2.55
N ALA A 281 -18.77 -10.93 -2.70
CA ALA A 281 -18.08 -9.90 -1.94
C ALA A 281 -18.57 -8.48 -2.32
N GLU A 282 -18.78 -8.23 -3.61
CA GLU A 282 -19.34 -6.98 -4.10
C GLU A 282 -20.75 -6.73 -3.54
N ASP A 283 -21.64 -7.72 -3.64
CA ASP A 283 -23.01 -7.63 -3.12
C ASP A 283 -23.02 -7.39 -1.60
N LEU A 284 -22.15 -8.07 -0.86
CA LEU A 284 -21.97 -7.90 0.57
C LEU A 284 -21.57 -6.45 0.91
N VAL A 285 -20.57 -5.90 0.23
CA VAL A 285 -20.10 -4.52 0.44
C VAL A 285 -21.20 -3.51 0.10
N LYS A 286 -21.90 -3.69 -1.03
CA LYS A 286 -23.03 -2.84 -1.44
C LYS A 286 -24.17 -2.86 -0.42
N TYR A 287 -24.44 -4.03 0.16
CA TYR A 287 -25.43 -4.17 1.23
C TYR A 287 -25.02 -3.40 2.49
N LEU A 288 -23.78 -3.60 2.98
CA LEU A 288 -23.28 -2.90 4.16
C LEU A 288 -23.35 -1.38 3.96
N PHE A 289 -22.96 -0.88 2.79
CA PHE A 289 -23.03 0.53 2.46
C PHE A 289 -24.47 1.05 2.56
N THR A 290 -25.41 0.37 1.90
CA THR A 290 -26.83 0.76 1.92
C THR A 290 -27.40 0.76 3.33
N PHE A 291 -27.03 -0.25 4.15
CA PHE A 291 -27.46 -0.35 5.53
C PHE A 291 -26.95 0.82 6.37
N TYR A 292 -25.64 1.09 6.36
CA TYR A 292 -25.05 2.15 7.19
C TYR A 292 -25.44 3.56 6.73
N LYS A 293 -25.62 3.77 5.43
CA LYS A 293 -26.15 5.03 4.88
C LYS A 293 -27.57 5.33 5.42
N LYS A 294 -28.43 4.32 5.53
CA LYS A 294 -29.78 4.47 6.11
C LYS A 294 -29.79 4.55 7.64
N ASN A 295 -28.75 4.03 8.30
CA ASN A 295 -28.69 3.88 9.75
C ASN A 295 -27.40 4.51 10.31
N ILE A 296 -27.22 5.83 10.11
CA ILE A 296 -25.99 6.53 10.54
C ILE A 296 -25.71 6.41 12.04
N ASN A 297 -26.74 6.20 12.86
CA ASN A 297 -26.63 5.97 14.30
C ASN A 297 -26.02 4.61 14.68
N LYS A 298 -25.88 3.69 13.71
CA LYS A 298 -25.20 2.38 13.88
C LYS A 298 -23.71 2.44 13.52
N LEU A 299 -23.23 3.55 12.95
CA LEU A 299 -21.80 3.76 12.77
C LEU A 299 -21.11 3.98 14.13
N PRO A 300 -19.81 3.65 14.28
CA PRO A 300 -19.07 4.01 15.48
C PRO A 300 -19.06 5.52 15.73
N GLU A 301 -18.92 5.94 16.99
CA GLU A 301 -19.03 7.35 17.40
C GLU A 301 -18.09 8.29 16.63
N GLU A 302 -16.87 7.86 16.32
CA GLU A 302 -15.90 8.64 15.55
C GLU A 302 -16.40 9.00 14.14
N TYR A 303 -17.10 8.08 13.47
CA TYR A 303 -17.70 8.33 12.15
C TYR A 303 -18.98 9.17 12.26
N GLN A 304 -19.78 8.96 13.31
CA GLN A 304 -20.93 9.83 13.57
C GLN A 304 -20.51 11.28 13.83
N TYR A 305 -19.40 11.48 14.54
CA TYR A 305 -18.80 12.79 14.77
C TYR A 305 -18.36 13.46 13.47
N MET A 306 -17.75 12.72 12.55
CA MET A 306 -17.38 13.24 11.22
C MET A 306 -18.59 13.79 10.45
N ILE A 307 -19.72 13.06 10.47
CA ILE A 307 -20.95 13.51 9.80
C ILE A 307 -21.55 14.74 10.51
N LYS A 308 -21.78 14.63 11.83
CA LYS A 308 -22.58 15.61 12.58
C LYS A 308 -21.83 16.89 12.92
N VAL A 309 -20.52 16.79 13.16
CA VAL A 309 -19.70 17.91 13.66
C VAL A 309 -18.74 18.42 12.60
N LYS A 310 -18.05 17.53 11.87
CA LYS A 310 -17.14 17.95 10.79
C LYS A 310 -17.84 18.24 9.46
N GLY A 311 -19.11 17.86 9.31
CA GLY A 311 -19.89 18.11 8.10
C GLY A 311 -19.49 17.24 6.90
N GLU A 312 -18.83 16.10 7.14
CA GLU A 312 -18.44 15.17 6.08
C GLU A 312 -19.67 14.51 5.44
N LEU A 313 -19.59 14.25 4.13
CA LEU A 313 -20.66 13.59 3.39
C LEU A 313 -20.92 12.18 3.95
N ILE A 314 -22.19 11.84 4.15
CA ILE A 314 -22.59 10.54 4.71
C ILE A 314 -22.01 9.39 3.88
N ASP A 315 -22.11 9.48 2.55
CA ASP A 315 -21.58 8.46 1.62
C ASP A 315 -20.09 8.24 1.81
N ARG A 316 -19.31 9.33 1.92
CA ARG A 316 -17.87 9.27 2.14
C ARG A 316 -17.53 8.62 3.49
N VAL A 317 -18.23 9.00 4.56
CA VAL A 317 -17.99 8.44 5.90
C VAL A 317 -18.36 6.96 5.97
N VAL A 318 -19.43 6.54 5.29
CA VAL A 318 -19.80 5.12 5.18
C VAL A 318 -18.76 4.35 4.39
N CYS A 319 -18.22 4.92 3.30
CA CYS A 319 -17.07 4.35 2.59
C CYS A 319 -15.85 4.21 3.50
N ASP A 320 -15.51 5.23 4.29
CA ASP A 320 -14.38 5.20 5.22
C ASP A 320 -14.49 4.04 6.21
N TYR A 321 -15.68 3.89 6.80
CA TYR A 321 -15.93 2.82 7.76
C TYR A 321 -15.83 1.43 7.14
N ILE A 322 -16.43 1.23 5.96
CA ILE A 322 -16.42 -0.06 5.26
C ILE A 322 -15.02 -0.40 4.75
N ALA A 323 -14.32 0.55 4.11
CA ALA A 323 -12.94 0.35 3.66
C ALA A 323 -12.00 0.03 4.84
N GLY A 324 -12.30 0.59 6.02
CA GLY A 324 -11.59 0.32 7.26
C GLY A 324 -11.81 -1.09 7.84
N MET A 325 -12.77 -1.88 7.35
CA MET A 325 -13.05 -3.23 7.86
C MET A 325 -12.01 -4.26 7.41
N THR A 326 -11.84 -5.33 8.20
CA THR A 326 -11.18 -6.56 7.73
C THR A 326 -12.20 -7.47 7.05
N ASP A 327 -11.75 -8.43 6.24
CA ASP A 327 -12.66 -9.31 5.50
C ASP A 327 -13.58 -10.09 6.45
N ARG A 328 -13.00 -10.65 7.52
CA ARG A 328 -13.75 -11.40 8.56
C ARG A 328 -14.76 -10.51 9.26
N TYR A 329 -14.39 -9.27 9.59
CA TYR A 329 -15.30 -8.35 10.26
C TYR A 329 -16.47 -7.96 9.35
N ALA A 330 -16.20 -7.66 8.06
CA ALA A 330 -17.24 -7.38 7.08
C ALA A 330 -18.22 -8.55 6.92
N ILE A 331 -17.71 -9.80 6.86
CA ILE A 331 -18.55 -11.01 6.83
C ILE A 331 -19.40 -11.14 8.09
N THR A 332 -18.82 -10.95 9.28
CA THR A 332 -19.56 -11.03 10.55
C THR A 332 -20.68 -9.99 10.60
N GLN A 333 -20.37 -8.74 10.26
CA GLN A 333 -21.37 -7.66 10.23
C GLN A 333 -22.48 -7.96 9.23
N PHE A 334 -22.15 -8.45 8.04
CA PHE A 334 -23.17 -8.85 7.08
C PHE A 334 -24.08 -9.96 7.61
N LYS A 335 -23.51 -11.00 8.25
CA LYS A 335 -24.29 -12.09 8.84
C LYS A 335 -25.23 -11.63 9.95
N GLU A 336 -24.75 -10.79 10.86
CA GLU A 336 -25.57 -10.24 11.96
C GLU A 336 -26.74 -9.40 11.46
N LEU A 337 -26.58 -8.70 10.34
CA LEU A 337 -27.62 -7.84 9.76
C LEU A 337 -28.62 -8.62 8.91
N MET A 338 -28.18 -9.67 8.22
CA MET A 338 -29.01 -10.42 7.26
C MET A 338 -29.68 -11.66 7.83
N ILE A 339 -29.08 -12.30 8.84
CA ILE A 339 -29.56 -13.59 9.36
C ILE A 339 -30.37 -13.32 10.64
N PRO A 340 -31.70 -13.57 10.63
CA PRO A 340 -32.50 -13.46 11.84
C PRO A 340 -32.00 -14.43 12.92
N THR A 341 -31.87 -13.97 14.15
CA THR A 341 -31.63 -14.84 15.30
C THR A 341 -32.93 -15.57 15.66
N SER A 342 -32.87 -16.90 15.78
CA SER A 342 -33.99 -17.69 16.30
C SER A 342 -34.29 -17.30 17.75
N TRP A 343 -35.55 -17.07 18.07
CA TRP A 343 -36.01 -16.83 19.44
C TRP A 343 -35.98 -18.16 20.20
N GLY A 344 -34.95 -18.37 21.01
CA GLY A 344 -34.82 -19.51 21.91
C GLY A 344 -35.66 -19.36 23.17
N ILE A 345 -36.97 -19.17 23.04
CA ILE A 345 -37.90 -19.43 24.15
C ILE A 345 -38.59 -20.76 23.81
N TYR A 346 -38.04 -21.84 24.37
CA TYR A 346 -38.69 -23.16 24.40
C TYR A 346 -39.43 -23.34 25.71
#